data_AF-A0AAV0W4D9-F1
#
_entry.id   AF-A0AAV0W4D9-F1
#
_cell.length_a   1.000
_cell.length_b   1.000
_cell.length_c   1.000
_cell.angle_alpha   90.00
_cell.angle_beta   90.00
_cell.angle_gamma   90.00
#
_symmetry.space_group_name_H-M   'P 1'
#
loop_
_entity.id
_entity.type
_entity.pdbx_description
1 polymer ?
#
loop_
_entity_poly.entity_id
_entity_poly.type
_entity_poly.pdbx_seq_one_letter_code
_entity_poly.pdbx_strand_id
1 'polypeptide(L)'
;MTDMNYPIIWRKSIDQFDNPSLSASTLVDGLLSFRPMEFENETVPGLSAFLHVFDESLQSLKMFEIRDVSSFIMFVLANKNLLRGTRELLEKKNSKIFPGIEDLVKFIRCRIKILENIKHIPKDKSIGKFNGKSTGKLMMVSTQGNPNIKCLVCKASHDIKVCSKFLSMQLSAETVQDDN
;
A
#
# COMPACT_ATOMS: atom_id res chain seq x y z
N MET A 1 -4.42 -26.23 -30.07
CA MET A 1 -3.44 -25.17 -29.72
C MET A 1 -3.38 -25.05 -28.20
N THR A 2 -2.82 -26.04 -27.50
CA THR A 2 -2.92 -26.16 -26.04
C THR A 2 -1.75 -27.00 -25.54
N ASP A 3 -0.56 -26.41 -25.50
CA ASP A 3 0.56 -26.93 -24.69
C ASP A 3 1.68 -25.89 -24.58
N MET A 4 2.03 -25.22 -25.68
CA MET A 4 3.15 -24.25 -25.69
C MET A 4 2.90 -22.97 -24.88
N ASN A 5 1.64 -22.68 -24.52
CA ASN A 5 1.28 -21.49 -23.75
C ASN A 5 1.23 -21.75 -22.23
N TYR A 6 1.10 -23.01 -21.80
CA TYR A 6 1.03 -23.34 -20.38
C TYR A 6 2.32 -23.00 -19.63
N PRO A 7 3.53 -23.31 -20.14
CA PRO A 7 4.78 -22.89 -19.51
C PRO A 7 4.94 -21.37 -19.41
N ILE A 8 4.41 -20.62 -20.38
CA ILE A 8 4.47 -19.15 -20.42
C ILE A 8 3.52 -18.56 -19.37
N ILE A 9 2.29 -19.07 -19.30
CA ILE A 9 1.31 -18.65 -18.29
C ILE A 9 1.79 -19.04 -16.88
N TRP A 10 2.31 -20.25 -16.72
CA TRP A 10 2.87 -20.73 -15.44
C TRP A 10 4.03 -19.88 -14.97
N ARG A 11 5.00 -19.58 -15.86
CA ARG A 11 6.14 -18.71 -15.53
C ARG A 11 5.69 -17.29 -15.18
N LYS A 12 4.75 -16.72 -15.94
CA LYS A 12 4.15 -15.42 -15.61
C LYS A 12 3.44 -15.42 -14.26
N SER A 13 2.80 -16.53 -13.90
CA SER A 13 2.17 -16.69 -12.59
C SER A 13 3.23 -16.73 -11.48
N ILE A 14 4.32 -17.46 -11.67
CA ILE A 14 5.44 -17.48 -10.72
C ILE A 14 6.03 -16.08 -10.58
N ASP A 15 6.32 -15.39 -11.69
CA ASP A 15 6.91 -14.04 -11.67
C ASP A 15 6.01 -13.00 -10.98
N GLN A 16 4.68 -13.18 -11.02
CA GLN A 16 3.72 -12.27 -10.39
C GLN A 16 3.55 -12.51 -8.88
N PHE A 17 3.71 -13.76 -8.43
CA PHE A 17 3.35 -14.17 -7.08
C PHE A 17 4.55 -14.60 -6.22
N ASP A 18 5.70 -14.88 -6.82
CA ASP A 18 6.90 -15.26 -6.09
C ASP A 18 7.65 -14.03 -5.59
N ASN A 19 7.61 -13.82 -4.28
CA ASN A 19 8.43 -12.82 -3.59
C ASN A 19 9.36 -13.54 -2.61
N PRO A 20 10.58 -13.92 -3.04
CA PRO A 20 11.49 -14.69 -2.20
C PRO A 20 11.89 -13.92 -0.93
N SER A 21 11.90 -12.58 -0.97
CA SER A 21 12.16 -11.74 0.20
C SER A 21 11.05 -11.84 1.25
N LEU A 22 9.79 -11.87 0.80
CA LEU A 22 8.63 -12.03 1.66
C LEU A 22 8.58 -13.42 2.28
N SER A 23 8.87 -14.46 1.48
CA SER A 23 8.96 -15.84 1.95
C SER A 23 10.04 -15.99 3.02
N ALA A 24 11.25 -15.49 2.76
CA ALA A 24 12.34 -15.50 3.74
C ALA A 24 12.00 -14.67 4.99
N SER A 25 11.35 -13.52 4.83
CA SER A 25 10.91 -12.68 5.97
C SER A 25 9.92 -13.42 6.86
N THR A 26 9.00 -14.19 6.27
CA THR A 26 8.01 -14.98 7.02
C THR A 26 8.68 -16.06 7.86
N LEU A 27 9.70 -16.75 7.32
CA LEU A 27 10.49 -17.72 8.07
C LEU A 27 11.22 -17.06 9.25
N VAL A 28 11.86 -15.92 9.01
CA VAL A 28 12.54 -15.16 10.07
C VAL A 28 11.54 -14.70 11.14
N ASP A 29 10.37 -14.21 10.76
CA ASP A 29 9.33 -13.82 11.72
C ASP A 29 8.81 -15.03 12.51
N GLY A 30 8.68 -16.20 11.90
CA GLY A 30 8.34 -17.46 12.57
C GLY A 30 9.37 -17.82 13.66
N LEU A 31 10.66 -17.75 13.31
CA LEU A 31 11.76 -17.98 14.25
C LEU A 31 11.76 -16.98 15.41
N LEU A 32 11.54 -15.69 15.12
CA LEU A 32 11.57 -14.61 16.12
C LEU A 32 10.30 -14.55 16.99
N SER A 33 9.20 -15.13 16.53
CA SER A 33 7.91 -15.16 17.25
C SER A 33 7.67 -16.47 18.00
N PHE A 34 8.60 -17.43 17.91
CA PHE A 34 8.53 -18.68 18.66
C PHE A 34 8.48 -18.38 20.17
N ARG A 35 7.38 -18.77 20.81
CA ARG A 35 7.18 -18.52 22.24
C ARG A 35 8.02 -19.48 23.08
N PRO A 36 8.59 -19.02 24.20
CA PRO A 36 9.23 -19.90 25.17
C PRO A 36 8.28 -21.03 25.58
N MET A 37 8.81 -22.24 25.74
CA MET A 37 8.03 -23.38 26.22
C MET A 37 7.52 -23.07 27.63
N GLU A 38 6.20 -23.13 27.82
CA GLU A 38 5.52 -22.78 29.09
C GLU A 38 5.53 -23.94 30.10
N PHE A 39 6.18 -25.06 29.77
CA PHE A 39 6.21 -26.24 30.62
C PHE A 39 7.29 -26.11 31.71
N GLU A 40 6.93 -26.46 32.93
CA GLU A 40 7.82 -26.44 34.11
C GLU A 40 8.96 -27.47 34.00
N ASN A 41 8.76 -28.52 33.17
CA ASN A 41 9.73 -29.57 32.87
C ASN A 41 9.94 -29.73 31.36
N GLU A 42 11.12 -30.23 30.98
CA GLU A 42 11.42 -30.58 29.59
C GLU A 42 10.50 -31.72 29.11
N THR A 43 9.81 -31.50 27.99
CA THR A 43 8.91 -32.49 27.40
C THR A 43 9.33 -32.85 25.98
N VAL A 44 9.26 -34.15 25.64
CA VAL A 44 9.57 -34.66 24.29
C VAL A 44 8.75 -33.95 23.19
N PRO A 45 7.44 -33.68 23.36
CA PRO A 45 6.67 -32.93 22.36
C PRO A 45 7.14 -31.48 22.20
N GLY A 46 7.54 -30.82 23.30
CA GLY A 46 8.03 -29.44 23.26
C GLY A 46 9.34 -29.32 22.47
N LEU A 47 10.30 -30.22 22.73
CA LEU A 47 11.57 -30.24 22.00
C LEU A 47 11.40 -30.65 20.54
N SER A 48 10.51 -31.60 20.26
CA SER A 48 10.21 -31.99 18.88
C SER A 48 9.61 -30.82 18.09
N ALA A 49 8.70 -30.06 18.71
CA ALA A 49 8.13 -28.85 18.09
C ALA A 49 9.19 -27.76 17.88
N PHE A 50 10.08 -27.56 18.84
CA PHE A 50 11.23 -26.65 18.69
C PHE A 50 12.10 -27.05 17.50
N LEU A 51 12.52 -28.32 17.43
CA LEU A 51 13.34 -28.81 16.31
C LEU A 51 12.62 -28.63 14.98
N HIS A 52 11.33 -28.98 14.90
CA HIS A 52 10.56 -28.81 13.67
C HIS A 52 10.57 -27.36 13.19
N VAL A 53 10.28 -26.39 14.06
CA VAL A 53 10.22 -24.98 13.67
C VAL A 53 11.60 -24.46 13.27
N PHE A 54 12.63 -24.73 14.08
CA PHE A 54 13.95 -24.15 13.85
C PHE A 54 14.68 -24.85 12.70
N ASP A 55 14.67 -26.18 12.63
CA ASP A 55 15.36 -26.93 11.58
C ASP A 55 14.74 -26.69 10.19
N GLU A 56 13.41 -26.77 10.07
CA GLU A 56 12.71 -26.52 8.80
C GLU A 56 12.94 -25.09 8.31
N SER A 57 12.82 -24.10 9.21
CA SER A 57 13.03 -22.70 8.86
C SER A 57 14.48 -22.42 8.48
N LEU A 58 15.46 -23.03 9.15
CA LEU A 58 16.88 -22.88 8.83
C LEU A 58 17.24 -23.55 7.51
N GLN A 59 16.73 -24.76 7.24
CA GLN A 59 16.93 -25.45 5.97
C GLN A 59 16.33 -24.64 4.81
N SER A 60 15.11 -24.12 5.00
CA SER A 60 14.45 -23.26 4.01
C SER A 60 15.23 -21.96 3.79
N LEU A 61 15.71 -21.30 4.86
CA LEU A 61 16.54 -20.09 4.76
C LEU A 61 17.85 -20.32 3.99
N LYS A 62 18.45 -21.50 4.12
CA LYS A 62 19.67 -21.86 3.37
C LYS A 62 19.41 -21.95 1.86
N MET A 63 18.20 -22.32 1.43
CA MET A 63 17.84 -22.42 0.00
C MET A 63 17.79 -21.06 -0.69
N PHE A 64 17.57 -19.96 0.05
CA PHE A 64 17.51 -18.62 -0.52
C PHE A 64 18.88 -17.99 -0.83
N GLU A 65 19.99 -18.67 -0.50
CA GLU A 65 21.37 -18.23 -0.78
C GLU A 65 21.66 -16.77 -0.35
N ILE A 66 21.11 -16.36 0.81
CA ILE A 66 21.27 -15.00 1.32
C ILE A 66 22.74 -14.78 1.73
N ARG A 67 23.40 -13.81 1.09
CA ARG A 67 24.81 -13.49 1.31
C ARG A 67 25.15 -13.18 2.78
N ASP A 68 24.29 -12.40 3.44
CA ASP A 68 24.43 -12.02 4.84
C ASP A 68 23.10 -12.19 5.56
N VAL A 69 22.92 -13.38 6.13
CA VAL A 69 21.71 -13.76 6.86
C VAL A 69 21.51 -12.89 8.11
N SER A 70 22.60 -12.53 8.80
CA SER A 70 22.53 -11.72 10.02
C SER A 70 22.01 -10.32 9.71
N SER A 71 22.57 -9.66 8.69
CA SER A 71 22.10 -8.34 8.26
C SER A 71 20.65 -8.39 7.76
N PHE A 72 20.24 -9.46 7.08
CA PHE A 72 18.85 -9.66 6.66
C PHE A 72 17.89 -9.87 7.84
N ILE A 73 18.24 -10.68 8.84
CA ILE A 73 17.41 -10.86 10.05
C ILE A 73 17.21 -9.53 10.77
N MET A 74 18.28 -8.74 10.92
CA MET A 74 18.21 -7.40 11.51
C MET A 74 17.33 -6.47 10.67
N PHE A 75 17.41 -6.56 9.34
CA PHE A 75 16.52 -5.85 8.44
C PHE A 75 15.05 -6.20 8.68
N VAL A 76 14.68 -7.48 8.70
CA VAL A 76 13.29 -7.93 8.92
C VAL A 76 12.79 -7.43 10.29
N LEU A 77 13.60 -7.59 11.33
CA LEU A 77 13.29 -7.17 12.68
C LEU A 77 13.12 -5.65 12.81
N ALA A 78 13.89 -4.84 12.11
CA ALA A 78 13.75 -3.39 12.12
C ALA A 78 12.57 -2.93 11.23
N ASN A 79 12.39 -3.56 10.06
CA ASN A 79 11.36 -3.20 9.08
C ASN A 79 9.94 -3.40 9.62
N LYS A 80 9.70 -4.44 10.44
CA LYS A 80 8.38 -4.68 11.07
C LYS A 80 7.96 -3.57 12.03
N ASN A 81 8.91 -2.82 12.59
CA ASN A 81 8.63 -1.71 13.50
C ASN A 81 8.31 -0.39 12.77
N LEU A 82 8.38 -0.36 11.44
CA LEU A 82 8.06 0.82 10.64
C LEU A 82 6.57 0.89 10.28
N LEU A 83 6.05 2.12 10.21
CA LEU A 83 4.72 2.39 9.69
C LEU A 83 4.56 1.88 8.26
N ARG A 84 3.37 1.35 7.93
CA ARG A 84 3.03 0.81 6.60
C ARG A 84 3.45 1.74 5.46
N GLY A 85 3.10 3.03 5.53
CA GLY A 85 3.46 3.99 4.47
C GLY A 85 4.96 4.19 4.28
N THR A 86 5.77 4.02 5.33
CA THR A 86 7.23 4.06 5.24
C THR A 86 7.79 2.79 4.60
N ARG A 87 7.20 1.63 4.91
CA ARG A 87 7.56 0.34 4.31
C ARG A 87 7.25 0.32 2.81
N GLU A 88 6.09 0.82 2.40
CA GLU A 88 5.72 0.93 0.98
C GLU A 88 6.70 1.80 0.18
N LEU A 89 7.15 2.92 0.77
CA LEU A 89 8.17 3.77 0.17
C LEU A 89 9.55 3.09 0.10
N LEU A 90 9.87 2.25 1.08
CA LEU A 90 11.09 1.44 1.07
C LEU A 90 11.04 0.43 -0.07
N GLU A 91 9.96 -0.35 -0.19
CA GLU A 91 9.79 -1.34 -1.27
C GLU A 91 9.88 -0.69 -2.65
N LYS A 92 9.27 0.49 -2.81
CA LYS A 92 9.35 1.25 -4.08
C LYS A 92 10.78 1.70 -4.42
N LYS A 93 11.61 1.99 -3.43
CA LYS A 93 12.98 2.45 -3.63
C LYS A 93 13.98 1.30 -3.69
N ASN A 94 13.68 0.19 -3.03
CA ASN A 94 14.59 -0.93 -2.91
C ASN A 94 14.72 -1.65 -4.25
N SER A 95 15.95 -1.97 -4.63
CA SER A 95 16.25 -2.72 -5.86
C SER A 95 16.82 -4.10 -5.56
N LYS A 96 17.09 -4.41 -4.28
CA LYS A 96 17.68 -5.68 -3.85
C LYS A 96 16.58 -6.63 -3.42
N ILE A 97 16.72 -7.89 -3.83
CA ILE A 97 15.85 -9.00 -3.42
C ILE A 97 15.97 -9.21 -1.90
N PHE A 98 17.19 -9.27 -1.36
CA PHE A 98 17.45 -9.38 0.08
C PHE A 98 18.18 -8.12 0.58
N PRO A 99 17.45 -7.10 1.04
CA PRO A 99 18.06 -5.89 1.62
C PRO A 99 18.66 -6.18 3.01
N GLY A 100 19.79 -5.54 3.31
CA GLY A 100 20.44 -5.61 4.62
C GLY A 100 20.03 -4.45 5.54
N ILE A 101 20.44 -4.51 6.81
CA ILE A 101 20.16 -3.46 7.79
C ILE A 101 20.77 -2.11 7.38
N GLU A 102 21.91 -2.11 6.71
CA GLU A 102 22.56 -0.91 6.20
C GLU A 102 21.71 -0.20 5.14
N ASP A 103 20.98 -0.98 4.32
CA ASP A 103 20.09 -0.44 3.29
C ASP A 103 18.89 0.27 3.95
N LEU A 104 18.34 -0.34 5.00
CA LEU A 104 17.27 0.26 5.79
C LEU A 104 17.72 1.55 6.47
N VAL A 105 18.89 1.54 7.14
CA VAL A 105 19.42 2.73 7.82
C VAL A 105 19.68 3.86 6.83
N LYS A 106 20.24 3.56 5.65
CA LYS A 106 20.42 4.55 4.57
C LYS A 106 19.08 5.11 4.10
N PHE A 107 18.06 4.27 3.93
CA PHE A 107 16.73 4.70 3.56
C PHE A 107 16.11 5.63 4.61
N ILE A 108 16.13 5.23 5.89
CA ILE A 108 15.54 6.01 6.98
C ILE A 108 16.23 7.37 7.13
N ARG A 109 17.58 7.42 7.07
CA ARG A 109 18.32 8.68 7.06
C ARG A 109 17.90 9.59 5.89
N CYS A 110 17.74 9.03 4.70
CA CYS A 110 17.25 9.76 3.54
C CYS A 110 15.81 10.27 3.75
N ARG A 111 14.92 9.45 4.33
CA ARG A 111 13.53 9.81 4.60
C ARG A 111 13.42 10.94 5.64
N ILE A 112 14.24 10.91 6.69
CA ILE A 112 14.33 11.99 7.68
C ILE A 112 14.69 13.32 6.99
N LYS A 113 15.76 13.35 6.18
CA LYS A 113 16.16 14.55 5.44
C LYS A 113 15.06 15.09 4.53
N ILE A 114 14.33 14.21 3.84
CA ILE A 114 13.19 14.61 2.99
C ILE A 114 12.11 15.30 3.83
N LEU A 115 11.77 14.73 5.00
CA LEU A 115 10.73 15.28 5.88
C LEU A 115 11.15 16.61 6.51
N GLU A 116 12.43 16.78 6.84
CA GLU A 116 12.99 18.05 7.31
C GLU A 116 12.87 19.13 6.22
N ASN A 117 13.29 18.82 4.99
CA ASN A 117 13.21 19.77 3.88
C ASN A 117 11.77 20.22 3.58
N ILE A 118 10.79 19.32 3.68
CA ILE A 118 9.37 19.67 3.46
C ILE A 118 8.86 20.62 4.55
N LYS A 119 9.31 20.48 5.80
CA LYS A 119 8.92 21.39 6.90
C LYS A 119 9.46 22.81 6.72
N HIS A 120 10.59 22.97 6.02
CA HIS A 120 11.20 24.26 5.75
C HIS A 120 10.60 25.01 4.56
N ILE A 121 9.70 24.39 3.78
CA ILE A 121 8.90 25.11 2.80
C ILE A 121 8.00 26.07 3.57
N PRO A 122 8.15 27.40 3.42
CA PRO A 122 7.26 28.34 4.08
C PRO A 122 5.85 28.00 3.65
N LYS A 123 4.97 27.71 4.62
CA LYS A 123 3.53 27.74 4.34
C LYS A 123 3.26 29.15 3.85
N ASP A 124 2.95 29.30 2.56
CA ASP A 124 2.54 30.58 2.01
C ASP A 124 1.44 31.12 2.92
N LYS A 125 1.79 32.17 3.67
CA LYS A 125 0.82 32.90 4.48
C LYS A 125 -0.08 33.56 3.46
N SER A 126 -1.26 33.01 3.26
CA SER A 126 -2.35 33.70 2.58
C SER A 126 -2.57 35.04 3.30
N ILE A 127 -2.02 36.10 2.70
CA ILE A 127 -2.37 37.48 3.00
C ILE A 127 -3.79 37.66 2.48
N GLY A 128 -4.73 37.81 3.40
CA GLY A 128 -6.14 38.01 3.11
C GLY A 128 -6.97 38.15 4.37
N LYS A 129 -6.64 39.11 5.24
CA LYS A 129 -7.56 39.58 6.28
C LYS A 129 -8.71 40.31 5.60
N PHE A 130 -9.87 39.67 5.50
CA PHE A 130 -11.14 40.39 5.40
C PHE A 130 -11.86 40.28 6.75
N ASN A 131 -11.99 41.44 7.38
CA ASN A 131 -12.68 41.63 8.65
C ASN A 131 -14.18 41.71 8.37
N GLY A 132 -14.95 40.72 8.79
CA GLY A 132 -16.42 40.73 8.71
C GLY A 132 -17.00 39.90 9.84
N LYS A 133 -17.64 40.58 10.80
CA LYS A 133 -18.33 39.98 11.96
C LYS A 133 -19.54 39.16 11.49
N SER A 134 -19.73 37.93 11.99
CA SER A 134 -20.74 37.59 13.00
C SER A 134 -20.96 36.09 13.19
N THR A 135 -20.97 35.69 14.47
CA THR A 135 -21.81 34.69 15.15
C THR A 135 -22.05 33.29 14.54
N GLY A 136 -21.55 32.27 15.26
CA GLY A 136 -22.44 31.25 15.86
C GLY A 136 -22.37 29.80 15.36
N LYS A 137 -21.94 28.92 16.28
CA LYS A 137 -22.26 27.48 16.46
C LYS A 137 -21.68 26.42 15.50
N LEU A 138 -21.35 25.29 16.12
CA LEU A 138 -20.72 24.07 15.58
C LEU A 138 -21.70 23.15 14.81
N MET A 139 -21.15 22.47 13.80
CA MET A 139 -21.47 21.15 13.18
C MET A 139 -22.90 20.82 12.68
N MET A 140 -23.06 20.57 11.35
CA MET A 140 -23.41 19.27 10.71
C MET A 140 -23.55 19.41 9.17
N VAL A 141 -23.45 18.29 8.44
CA VAL A 141 -23.41 18.14 6.98
C VAL A 141 -24.78 18.33 6.30
N SER A 142 -24.84 18.97 5.12
CA SER A 142 -25.88 18.72 4.12
C SER A 142 -25.48 19.23 2.73
N THR A 143 -25.73 18.42 1.70
CA THR A 143 -25.57 18.77 0.28
C THR A 143 -26.67 19.76 -0.12
N GLN A 144 -26.38 21.06 -0.05
CA GLN A 144 -27.25 22.09 -0.62
C GLN A 144 -26.53 22.81 -1.75
N GLY A 145 -27.19 22.76 -2.91
CA GLY A 145 -26.71 23.25 -4.18
C GLY A 145 -26.25 24.70 -4.12
N ASN A 146 -25.15 24.96 -4.80
CA ASN A 146 -24.65 26.31 -5.02
C ASN A 146 -25.71 27.10 -5.82
N PRO A 147 -26.19 28.26 -5.33
CA PRO A 147 -27.25 29.05 -5.99
C PRO A 147 -26.80 29.70 -7.30
N ASN A 148 -25.57 29.45 -7.77
CA ASN A 148 -25.00 29.99 -8.99
C ASN A 148 -24.60 28.91 -10.02
N ILE A 149 -25.27 27.75 -10.01
CA ILE A 149 -25.09 26.76 -11.08
C ILE A 149 -25.96 27.18 -12.26
N LYS A 150 -25.32 27.75 -13.29
CA LYS A 150 -25.92 27.95 -14.60
C LYS A 150 -25.69 26.69 -15.43
N CYS A 151 -26.76 26.14 -16.00
CA CYS A 151 -26.69 24.98 -16.86
C CYS A 151 -25.80 25.27 -18.08
N LEU A 152 -24.83 24.40 -18.35
CA LEU A 152 -23.90 24.56 -19.48
C LEU A 152 -24.58 24.45 -20.85
N VAL A 153 -25.75 23.82 -20.91
CA VAL A 153 -26.46 23.51 -22.17
C VAL A 153 -27.45 24.62 -22.56
N CYS A 154 -28.22 25.12 -21.59
CA CYS A 154 -29.26 26.14 -21.86
C CYS A 154 -29.04 27.47 -21.14
N LYS A 155 -27.98 27.59 -20.34
CA LYS A 155 -27.56 28.80 -19.59
C LYS A 155 -28.56 29.30 -18.53
N ALA A 156 -29.62 28.54 -18.23
CA ALA A 156 -30.56 28.84 -17.15
C ALA A 156 -30.08 28.31 -15.79
N SER A 157 -30.61 28.83 -14.68
CA SER A 157 -30.17 28.51 -13.32
C SER A 157 -30.75 27.17 -12.83
N HIS A 158 -30.12 26.06 -13.22
CA HIS A 158 -30.41 24.71 -12.72
C HIS A 158 -29.19 23.78 -12.92
N ASP A 159 -29.16 22.67 -12.18
CA ASP A 159 -28.16 21.60 -12.36
C ASP A 159 -28.41 20.84 -13.67
N ILE A 160 -27.33 20.44 -14.36
CA ILE A 160 -27.39 19.77 -15.67
C ILE A 160 -28.25 18.50 -15.66
N LYS A 161 -28.33 17.82 -14.51
CA LYS A 161 -29.11 16.59 -14.31
C LYS A 161 -30.61 16.76 -14.54
N VAL A 162 -31.14 17.97 -14.37
CA VAL A 162 -32.57 18.30 -14.55
C VAL A 162 -32.82 19.16 -15.79
N CYS A 163 -31.81 19.34 -16.65
CA CYS A 163 -31.96 20.14 -17.86
C CYS A 163 -32.77 19.39 -18.93
N SER A 164 -33.97 19.87 -19.24
CA SER A 164 -34.85 19.28 -20.26
C SER A 164 -34.20 19.23 -21.65
N LYS A 165 -33.36 20.23 -21.99
CA LYS A 165 -32.65 20.29 -23.28
C LYS A 165 -31.54 19.24 -23.39
N PHE A 166 -30.89 18.92 -22.26
CA PHE A 166 -29.91 17.83 -22.18
C PHE A 166 -30.59 16.46 -22.28
N LEU A 167 -31.69 16.26 -21.56
CA LEU A 167 -32.49 15.03 -21.61
C LEU A 167 -33.05 14.76 -23.03
N SER A 168 -33.48 15.79 -23.75
CA SER A 168 -33.94 15.64 -25.15
C SER A 168 -32.81 15.33 -26.15
N MET A 169 -31.56 15.66 -25.83
CA MET A 169 -30.41 15.28 -26.66
C MET A 169 -30.03 13.80 -26.50
N GLN A 170 -30.31 13.20 -25.34
CA GLN A 170 -30.07 11.76 -25.13
C GLN A 170 -31.09 10.90 -25.88
N LEU A 171 -32.34 11.35 -26.01
CA LEU A 171 -33.41 10.61 -26.69
C LEU A 171 -33.36 10.66 -28.23
N SER A 172 -32.46 11.45 -28.83
CA SER A 172 -32.26 11.51 -30.28
C SER A 172 -31.04 10.70 -30.77
N ALA A 173 -30.37 9.97 -29.88
CA ALA A 173 -29.24 9.10 -30.21
C ALA A 173 -29.61 7.59 -30.29
N GLU A 174 -30.85 7.22 -30.00
CA GLU A 174 -31.34 5.83 -30.02
C GLU A 174 -32.53 5.65 -30.98
N THR A 175 -32.33 5.94 -32.28
CA THR A 175 -33.15 5.38 -33.37
C THR A 175 -32.37 5.33 -34.68
N VAL A 176 -31.62 4.25 -34.92
CA VAL A 176 -31.36 3.60 -36.23
C VAL A 176 -31.09 2.13 -35.87
N GLN A 177 -32.06 1.21 -35.87
CA GLN A 177 -32.68 0.54 -37.03
C GLN A 177 -31.76 -0.56 -37.59
N ASP A 178 -31.84 -1.76 -37.00
CA ASP A 178 -31.43 -3.02 -37.64
C ASP A 178 -32.66 -3.63 -38.31
N ASP A 179 -32.93 -3.19 -39.54
CA ASP A 179 -33.62 -3.99 -40.56
C ASP A 179 -32.55 -4.41 -41.57
N ASN A 180 -32.21 -5.70 -41.62
CA ASN A 180 -32.03 -6.58 -42.80
C ASN A 180 -31.13 -7.78 -42.47
#